data_AF-A0ABD2MYH6-F1
#
_entry.id   AF-A0ABD2MYH6-F1
#
_cell.length_a   1.000
_cell.length_b   1.000
_cell.length_c   1.000
_cell.angle_alpha   90.00
_cell.angle_beta   90.00
_cell.angle_gamma   90.00
#
_symmetry.space_group_name_H-M   'P 1'
#
loop_
_entity.id
_entity.type
_entity.pdbx_description
1 polymer ?
#
loop_
_entity_poly.entity_id
_entity_poly.type
_entity_poly.pdbx_seq_one_letter_code
_entity_poly.pdbx_strand_id
1 'polypeptide(L)'
;MKDKQMKRQNQKEYAECSMAVRISIRKDKRNCVETIACSAQEAADKNDSEELYKQRRQLGDNRRKKRDLSIRDENGLTVHNEQEQLKRWYEYFKDNTDLPEILDVPEIQEKK
;
A
#
# COMPACT_ATOMS: atom_id res chain seq x y z
N MET A 1 39.52 32.05 19.73
CA MET A 1 40.11 31.23 18.65
C MET A 1 39.80 29.74 18.79
N LYS A 2 40.03 29.12 19.95
CA LYS A 2 39.78 27.68 20.20
C LYS A 2 38.31 27.23 20.01
N ASP A 3 37.33 28.00 20.48
CA ASP A 3 35.90 27.67 20.31
C ASP A 3 35.43 27.59 18.85
N LYS A 4 35.99 28.43 17.99
CA LYS A 4 35.63 28.45 16.56
C LYS A 4 36.22 27.23 15.84
N GLN A 5 37.37 26.74 16.28
CA GLN A 5 37.96 25.48 15.81
C GLN A 5 37.17 24.27 16.30
N MET A 6 36.79 24.24 17.59
CA MET A 6 35.98 23.15 18.16
C MET A 6 34.63 23.04 17.44
N LYS A 7 33.93 24.17 17.23
CA LYS A 7 32.67 24.18 16.46
C LYS A 7 32.84 23.66 15.04
N ARG A 8 33.92 24.03 14.34
CA ARG A 8 34.22 23.53 12.99
C ARG A 8 34.51 22.04 12.98
N GLN A 9 35.21 21.55 14.00
CA GLN A 9 35.53 20.13 14.13
C GLN A 9 34.26 19.29 14.35
N ASN A 10 33.42 19.71 15.30
CA ASN A 10 32.13 19.05 15.58
C ASN A 10 31.20 19.07 14.35
N GLN A 11 31.21 20.14 13.55
CA GLN A 11 30.43 20.21 12.31
C GLN A 11 30.92 19.23 11.24
N LYS A 12 32.24 19.03 11.13
CA LYS A 12 32.82 18.04 10.21
C LYS A 12 32.45 16.63 10.63
N GLU A 13 32.63 16.30 11.91
CA GLU A 13 32.27 14.99 12.46
C GLU A 13 30.78 14.69 12.29
N TYR A 14 29.91 15.68 12.54
CA TYR A 14 28.48 15.54 12.28
C TYR A 14 28.17 15.29 10.79
N ALA A 15 28.84 16.01 9.87
CA ALA A 15 28.65 15.83 8.45
C ALA A 15 29.11 14.44 7.98
N GLU A 16 30.24 13.95 8.48
CA GLU A 16 30.76 12.61 8.21
C GLU A 16 29.79 11.51 8.68
N CYS A 17 29.32 11.59 9.92
CA CYS A 17 28.32 10.68 10.46
C CYS A 17 27.00 10.74 9.67
N SER A 18 26.52 11.95 9.34
CA SER A 18 25.33 12.16 8.52
C SER A 18 25.44 11.51 7.14
N MET A 19 26.60 11.65 6.48
CA MET A 19 26.86 11.00 5.20
C MET A 19 26.87 9.49 5.34
N ALA A 20 27.56 8.95 6.35
CA ALA A 20 27.62 7.51 6.62
C ALA A 20 26.22 6.92 6.84
N VAL A 21 25.39 7.57 7.66
CA VAL A 21 23.99 7.18 7.90
C VAL A 21 23.19 7.18 6.60
N ARG A 22 23.31 8.24 5.78
CA ARG A 22 22.60 8.31 4.49
C ARG A 22 23.06 7.22 3.52
N ILE A 23 24.32 6.82 3.55
CA ILE A 23 24.83 5.71 2.72
C ILE A 23 24.26 4.37 3.23
N SER A 24 24.29 4.14 4.55
CA SER A 24 23.71 2.93 5.17
C SER A 24 22.23 2.79 4.83
N ILE A 25 21.43 3.85 5.02
CA ILE A 25 19.99 3.82 4.72
C ILE A 25 19.73 3.45 3.26
N ARG A 26 20.55 3.94 2.32
CA ARG A 26 20.39 3.57 0.90
C ARG A 26 20.76 2.11 0.66
N LYS A 27 21.80 1.61 1.32
CA LYS A 27 22.21 0.20 1.25
C LYS A 27 21.13 -0.71 1.84
N ASP A 28 20.61 -0.39 3.02
CA ASP A 28 19.58 -1.18 3.69
C ASP A 28 18.29 -1.23 2.87
N LYS A 29 17.90 -0.11 2.24
CA LYS A 29 16.78 -0.09 1.30
C LYS A 29 16.99 -1.01 0.09
N ARG A 30 18.20 -1.02 -0.49
CA ARG A 30 18.53 -1.93 -1.60
C ARG A 30 18.49 -3.38 -1.14
N ASN A 31 19.13 -3.69 -0.01
CA ASN A 31 19.14 -5.04 0.56
C ASN A 31 17.71 -5.54 0.82
N CYS A 32 16.84 -4.70 1.38
CA CYS A 32 15.44 -5.06 1.62
C CYS A 32 14.71 -5.42 0.31
N VAL A 33 14.87 -4.62 -0.74
CA VAL A 33 14.27 -4.90 -2.05
C VAL A 33 14.86 -6.16 -2.67
N GLU A 34 16.18 -6.33 -2.61
CA GLU A 34 16.87 -7.52 -3.11
C GLU A 34 16.41 -8.79 -2.39
N THR A 35 16.26 -8.77 -1.06
CA THR A 35 15.77 -9.93 -0.31
C THR A 35 14.37 -10.36 -0.74
N ILE A 36 13.45 -9.40 -0.92
CA ILE A 36 12.09 -9.70 -1.37
C ILE A 36 12.09 -10.22 -2.81
N ALA A 37 12.95 -9.66 -3.68
CA ALA A 37 13.10 -10.10 -5.05
C ALA A 37 13.66 -11.53 -5.14
N CYS A 38 14.66 -11.88 -4.32
CA CYS A 38 15.19 -13.23 -4.22
C CYS A 38 14.11 -14.23 -3.77
N SER A 39 13.34 -13.91 -2.72
CA SER A 39 12.23 -14.77 -2.29
C SER A 39 11.15 -14.93 -3.37
N ALA A 40 10.87 -13.87 -4.15
CA ALA A 40 9.95 -13.95 -5.29
C ALA A 40 10.48 -14.88 -6.39
N GLN A 41 11.80 -14.85 -6.66
CA GLN A 41 12.45 -15.74 -7.63
C GLN A 41 12.39 -17.20 -7.16
N GLU A 42 12.72 -17.47 -5.89
CA GLU A 42 12.62 -18.82 -5.33
C GLU A 42 11.19 -19.38 -5.38
N ALA A 43 10.18 -18.54 -5.15
CA ALA A 43 8.78 -18.93 -5.28
C ALA A 43 8.43 -19.25 -6.75
N ALA A 44 8.95 -18.48 -7.71
CA ALA A 44 8.78 -18.75 -9.14
C ALA A 44 9.41 -20.10 -9.53
N ASP A 45 10.61 -20.39 -9.03
CA ASP A 45 11.33 -21.64 -9.29
C ASP A 45 10.57 -22.86 -8.72
N LYS A 46 9.90 -22.67 -7.58
CA LYS A 46 9.02 -23.68 -6.95
C LYS A 46 7.61 -23.74 -7.57
N ASN A 47 7.32 -22.89 -8.55
CA ASN A 47 6.01 -22.71 -9.16
C ASN A 47 4.89 -22.34 -8.14
N ASP A 48 5.27 -21.69 -7.02
CA ASP A 48 4.35 -21.16 -6.02
C ASP A 48 3.88 -19.77 -6.43
N SER A 49 2.79 -19.75 -7.20
CA SER A 49 2.15 -18.52 -7.66
C SER A 49 1.60 -17.64 -6.54
N GLU A 50 1.20 -18.22 -5.40
CA GLU A 50 0.63 -17.47 -4.28
C GLU A 50 1.71 -16.65 -3.59
N GLU A 51 2.83 -17.29 -3.27
CA GLU A 51 3.97 -16.64 -2.63
C GLU A 51 4.61 -15.60 -3.58
N LEU A 52 4.79 -15.94 -4.86
CA LEU A 52 5.26 -15.00 -5.88
C LEU A 52 4.40 -13.74 -5.91
N TYR A 53 3.07 -13.89 -5.94
CA TYR A 53 2.15 -12.75 -5.96
C TYR A 53 2.26 -11.90 -4.68
N LYS A 54 2.38 -12.53 -3.51
CA LYS A 54 2.56 -11.82 -2.23
C LYS A 54 3.85 -11.00 -2.21
N GLN A 55 4.98 -11.58 -2.59
CA GLN A 55 6.28 -10.87 -2.63
C GLN A 55 6.26 -9.74 -3.66
N ARG A 56 5.73 -10.00 -4.87
CA ARG A 56 5.55 -8.98 -5.91
C ARG A 56 4.63 -7.86 -5.46
N ARG A 57 3.56 -8.18 -4.72
CA ARG A 57 2.65 -7.19 -4.15
C ARG A 57 3.39 -6.34 -3.12
N GLN A 58 4.18 -6.93 -2.23
CA GLN A 58 5.00 -6.20 -1.26
C GLN A 58 5.97 -5.20 -1.92
N LEU A 59 6.61 -5.58 -3.03
CA LEU A 59 7.44 -4.68 -3.83
C LEU A 59 6.65 -3.51 -4.45
N GLY A 60 5.40 -3.77 -4.86
CA GLY A 60 4.53 -2.77 -5.48
C GLY A 60 3.77 -1.87 -4.49
N ASP A 61 3.50 -2.34 -3.28
CA ASP A 61 2.59 -1.70 -2.31
C ASP A 61 3.22 -0.47 -1.63
N ASN A 62 4.55 -0.41 -1.53
CA ASN A 62 5.24 0.77 -0.99
C ASN A 62 4.98 2.07 -1.79
N ARG A 63 4.47 1.98 -3.02
CA ARG A 63 4.14 3.13 -3.87
C ARG A 63 2.66 3.50 -3.87
N ARG A 64 1.78 2.60 -3.44
CA ARG A 64 0.37 2.94 -3.29
C ARG A 64 0.17 3.37 -1.85
N LYS A 65 0.18 4.68 -1.60
CA LYS A 65 -0.62 5.18 -0.47
C LYS A 65 -1.96 4.47 -0.60
N LYS A 66 -2.36 3.69 0.40
CA LYS A 66 -3.75 3.24 0.51
C LYS A 66 -4.53 4.54 0.43
N ARG A 67 -5.08 4.84 -0.76
CA ARG A 67 -6.15 5.81 -0.86
C ARG A 67 -7.17 5.16 0.05
N ASP A 68 -7.42 5.78 1.19
CA ASP A 68 -8.53 5.39 2.02
C ASP A 68 -9.70 5.33 1.05
N LEU A 69 -10.20 4.12 0.78
CA LEU A 69 -11.34 3.87 -0.10
C LEU A 69 -12.60 4.28 0.66
N SER A 70 -12.52 5.44 1.29
CA SER A 70 -13.57 6.02 2.10
C SER A 70 -14.69 6.32 1.12
N ILE A 71 -15.77 5.56 1.23
CA ILE A 71 -16.97 5.74 0.41
C ILE A 71 -17.51 7.13 0.73
N ARG A 72 -17.67 7.95 -0.29
CA ARG A 72 -18.22 9.30 -0.14
C ARG A 72 -19.70 9.28 -0.43
N ASP A 73 -20.45 9.96 0.42
CA ASP A 73 -21.84 10.28 0.19
C ASP A 73 -21.98 11.24 -1.01
N GLU A 74 -23.20 11.47 -1.48
CA GLU A 74 -23.56 12.44 -2.52
C GLU A 74 -23.07 13.85 -2.18
N ASN A 75 -23.03 14.19 -0.88
CA ASN A 75 -22.49 15.46 -0.37
C ASN A 75 -20.96 15.51 -0.29
N GLY A 76 -20.26 14.45 -0.72
CA GLY A 76 -18.80 14.36 -0.72
C GLY A 76 -18.18 14.05 0.66
N LEU A 77 -18.99 13.82 1.68
CA LEU A 77 -18.55 13.44 3.02
C LEU A 77 -18.24 11.94 3.10
N THR A 78 -17.18 11.59 3.84
CA THR A 78 -16.81 10.19 4.06
C THR A 78 -17.83 9.49 4.95
N VAL A 79 -18.38 8.37 4.48
CA VAL A 79 -19.32 7.52 5.21
C VAL A 79 -18.54 6.55 6.10
N HIS A 80 -18.74 6.65 7.41
CA HIS A 80 -18.02 5.85 8.41
C HIS A 80 -18.83 4.64 8.90
N ASN A 81 -20.16 4.67 8.73
CA ASN A 81 -21.09 3.63 9.18
C ASN A 81 -21.30 2.58 8.09
N GLU A 82 -21.21 1.29 8.44
CA GLU A 82 -21.34 0.16 7.50
C GLU A 82 -22.71 0.13 6.80
N GLN A 83 -23.79 0.43 7.52
CA GLN A 83 -25.15 0.45 6.93
C GLN A 83 -25.30 1.55 5.88
N GLU A 84 -24.72 2.72 6.15
CA GLU A 84 -24.75 3.86 5.22
C GLU A 84 -23.85 3.60 4.00
N GLN A 85 -22.73 2.91 4.18
CA GLN A 85 -21.88 2.48 3.06
C GLN A 85 -22.64 1.53 2.13
N LEU A 86 -23.35 0.54 2.68
CA LEU A 86 -24.18 -0.38 1.89
C LEU A 86 -25.29 0.35 1.13
N LYS A 87 -25.96 1.30 1.79
CA LYS A 87 -26.99 2.13 1.15
C LYS A 87 -26.40 2.94 -0.01
N ARG A 88 -25.24 3.56 0.20
CA ARG A 88 -24.54 4.33 -0.84
C ARG A 88 -24.11 3.46 -2.02
N TRP A 89 -23.64 2.23 -1.76
CA TRP A 89 -23.35 1.26 -2.81
C TRP A 89 -24.59 0.88 -3.61
N TYR A 90 -25.72 0.63 -2.93
CA TYR A 90 -26.99 0.31 -3.58
C TYR A 90 -27.45 1.43 -4.52
N GLU A 91 -27.43 2.68 -4.07
CA GLU A 91 -27.76 3.85 -4.89
C GLU A 91 -26.80 3.98 -6.07
N TYR A 92 -25.48 3.89 -5.84
CA TYR A 92 -24.48 3.97 -6.92
C TYR A 92 -24.71 2.91 -8.00
N PHE A 93 -24.96 1.66 -7.62
CA PHE A 93 -25.25 0.60 -8.59
C PHE A 93 -26.61 0.76 -9.25
N LYS A 94 -27.64 1.20 -8.53
CA LYS A 94 -28.96 1.46 -9.11
C LYS A 94 -28.91 2.55 -10.19
N ASP A 95 -28.15 3.62 -9.94
CA ASP A 95 -28.08 4.77 -10.84
C ASP A 95 -27.11 4.57 -12.01
N ASN A 96 -26.02 3.80 -11.82
CA ASN A 96 -24.99 3.60 -12.86
C ASN A 96 -25.12 2.28 -13.62
N THR A 97 -26.02 1.38 -13.25
CA THR A 97 -26.21 0.14 -13.99
C THR A 97 -27.38 0.31 -14.96
N ASP A 98 -27.08 0.48 -16.26
CA ASP A 98 -28.06 0.36 -17.36
C ASP A 98 -28.52 -1.11 -17.55
N LEU A 99 -28.62 -1.89 -16.47
CA LEU A 99 -29.09 -3.27 -16.57
C LEU A 99 -30.60 -3.23 -16.82
N PRO A 100 -31.11 -3.91 -17.86
CA PRO A 100 -32.55 -4.18 -17.89
C PRO A 100 -32.91 -4.90 -16.59
N GLU A 101 -33.95 -4.39 -15.93
CA GLU A 101 -34.48 -4.91 -14.68
C GLU A 101 -34.58 -6.44 -14.80
N ILE A 102 -33.69 -7.16 -14.10
CA ILE A 102 -33.71 -8.62 -14.11
C ILE A 102 -34.97 -9.00 -13.32
N LEU A 103 -36.08 -9.15 -14.04
CA LEU A 103 -37.41 -9.46 -13.51
C LEU A 103 -37.48 -10.86 -12.89
N ASP A 104 -36.47 -11.69 -13.09
CA ASP A 104 -36.37 -13.01 -12.46
C ASP A 104 -35.15 -13.06 -11.54
N VAL A 105 -35.38 -12.80 -10.25
CA VAL A 105 -34.43 -13.09 -9.18
C VAL A 105 -34.16 -14.60 -9.20
N PRO A 106 -32.94 -15.09 -9.50
CA PRO A 106 -32.67 -16.50 -9.34
C PRO A 106 -32.68 -16.82 -7.84
N GLU A 107 -33.58 -17.72 -7.46
CA GLU A 107 -33.74 -18.21 -6.10
C GLU A 107 -32.39 -18.73 -5.57
N ILE A 108 -31.81 -18.01 -4.61
CA ILE A 108 -30.54 -18.37 -3.99
C ILE A 108 -30.81 -19.58 -3.11
N GLN A 109 -30.53 -20.77 -3.64
CA GLN A 109 -30.60 -22.01 -2.89
C GLN A 109 -29.58 -21.96 -1.75
N GLU A 110 -30.06 -21.76 -0.52
CA GLU A 110 -29.27 -21.95 0.69
C GLU A 110 -28.79 -23.41 0.72
N LYS A 111 -27.48 -23.60 0.53
CA LYS A 111 -26.86 -24.91 0.77
C LYS A 111 -26.89 -25.19 2.27
N LYS A 112 -27.71 -26.17 2.65
CA LYS A 112 -27.70 -26.83 3.96
C LYS A 112 -26.37 -27.51 4.26
#